data_AF-F1L893-F1
#
_entry.id   AF-F1L893-F1
#
_cell.length_a   1.000
_cell.length_b   1.000
_cell.length_c   1.000
_cell.angle_alpha   90.00
_cell.angle_beta   90.00
_cell.angle_gamma   90.00
#
_symmetry.space_group_name_H-M   'P 1'
#
loop_
_entity.id
_entity.type
_entity.pdbx_description
1 polymer ?
#
loop_
_entity_poly.entity_id
_entity_poly.type
_entity_poly.pdbx_seq_one_letter_code
_entity_poly.pdbx_strand_id
1 'polypeptide(L)'
;MEHPQDVAVPVPYVSRLSQKLQPGQTLVVHGIIDKEAKRFEINLLSGSAEIGPNSQVILHVSVRFDEGKIVLNSMEHGTWGKEERVSNPFKAGQDFDLRIRAHDDKFEISANHKEIREYKYRFPLNAIEYFVVRGDVKLKGVHWGGRYYTLPFETQFNDGHLASGQRVYVYGIPKGERFNVDFVARNGDILFHFNPRFKEKKVVRNAEIAGNWGTEEREGPFPFKKDISFDLVFLNEPYSIQIFHDGERMGTFAHRTKDPRNDYMGLRIAGDLELTGLEFSH
;
A
#
# COMPACT_ATOMS: atom_id res chain seq x y z
N MET A 1 -9.25 -5.98 -4.54
CA MET A 1 -10.27 -7.02 -4.74
C MET A 1 -11.26 -6.90 -3.59
N GLU A 2 -12.55 -6.74 -3.87
CA GLU A 2 -13.58 -6.98 -2.85
C GLU A 2 -13.71 -8.49 -2.71
N HIS A 3 -13.36 -9.04 -1.54
CA HIS A 3 -13.74 -10.40 -1.19
C HIS A 3 -15.25 -10.42 -0.91
N PRO A 4 -15.98 -11.50 -1.24
CA PRO A 4 -17.43 -11.62 -1.00
C PRO A 4 -17.89 -11.50 0.46
N GLN A 5 -16.96 -11.26 1.39
CA GLN A 5 -17.18 -11.10 2.83
C GLN A 5 -16.64 -9.77 3.37
N ASP A 6 -16.13 -8.87 2.52
CA ASP A 6 -15.62 -7.58 2.99
C ASP A 6 -16.77 -6.72 3.49
N VAL A 7 -16.83 -6.54 4.80
CA VAL A 7 -17.82 -5.71 5.47
C VAL A 7 -17.64 -4.28 4.98
N ALA A 8 -18.73 -3.68 4.49
CA ALA A 8 -18.73 -2.28 4.06
C ALA A 8 -18.16 -1.39 5.18
N VAL A 9 -17.13 -0.60 4.86
CA VAL A 9 -16.52 0.33 5.81
C VAL A 9 -17.39 1.60 5.85
N PRO A 10 -18.09 1.89 6.96
CA PRO A 10 -19.07 2.97 7.00
C PRO A 10 -18.39 4.35 6.93
N VAL A 11 -19.09 5.31 6.32
CA VAL A 11 -18.71 6.73 6.28
C VAL A 11 -19.78 7.54 7.02
N PRO A 12 -19.43 8.39 8.00
CA PRO A 12 -18.07 8.78 8.39
C PRO A 12 -17.30 7.62 9.05
N TYR A 13 -16.05 7.43 8.61
CA TYR A 13 -15.14 6.49 9.24
C TYR A 13 -14.35 7.24 10.30
N VAL A 14 -14.32 6.70 11.51
CA VAL A 14 -13.57 7.28 12.63
C VAL A 14 -12.75 6.16 13.27
N SER A 15 -11.44 6.35 13.32
CA SER A 15 -10.53 5.46 14.03
C SER A 15 -9.69 6.27 15.01
N ARG A 16 -9.57 5.79 16.25
CA ARG A 16 -8.61 6.29 17.23
C ARG A 16 -7.34 5.46 17.12
N LEU A 17 -6.21 6.10 16.88
CA LEU A 17 -4.93 5.42 16.81
C LEU A 17 -4.57 4.89 18.20
N SER A 18 -4.38 3.58 18.31
CA SER A 18 -3.94 2.93 19.55
C SER A 18 -2.46 3.17 19.85
N GLN A 19 -1.69 3.52 18.82
CA GLN A 19 -0.27 3.85 18.87
C GLN A 19 0.01 5.10 18.05
N LYS A 20 1.04 5.84 18.44
CA LYS A 20 1.46 7.05 17.72
C LYS A 20 1.99 6.68 16.34
N LEU A 21 1.56 7.40 15.31
CA LEU A 21 2.10 7.28 13.96
C LEU A 21 3.60 7.59 13.96
N GLN A 22 4.39 6.76 13.29
CA GLN A 22 5.85 6.85 13.18
C GLN A 22 6.27 7.15 11.74
N PRO A 23 7.43 7.81 11.54
CA PRO A 23 8.04 7.93 10.23
C PRO A 23 8.19 6.58 9.53
N GLY A 24 7.94 6.55 8.22
CA GLY A 24 7.91 5.37 7.38
C GLY A 24 6.55 4.68 7.30
N GLN A 25 5.61 4.97 8.21
CA GLN A 25 4.26 4.41 8.15
C GLN A 25 3.41 5.09 7.07
N THR A 26 2.58 4.30 6.38
CA THR A 26 1.65 4.76 5.35
C THR A 26 0.22 4.46 5.78
N LEU A 27 -0.63 5.46 5.68
CA LEU A 27 -2.09 5.33 5.72
C LEU A 27 -2.61 5.25 4.27
N VAL A 28 -3.40 4.23 3.99
CA VAL A 28 -4.01 3.96 2.68
C VAL A 28 -5.52 3.98 2.84
N VAL A 29 -6.18 4.79 2.01
CA VAL A 29 -7.63 4.91 1.95
C VAL A 29 -8.06 4.67 0.52
N HIS A 30 -8.89 3.65 0.29
CA HIS A 30 -9.38 3.35 -1.04
C HIS A 30 -10.87 2.98 -1.03
N GLY A 31 -11.52 3.21 -2.16
CA GLY A 31 -12.97 3.08 -2.26
C GLY A 31 -13.50 3.57 -3.59
N ILE A 32 -14.80 3.83 -3.62
CA ILE A 32 -15.52 4.39 -4.77
C ILE A 32 -15.98 5.80 -4.41
N ILE A 33 -15.75 6.76 -5.30
CA ILE A 33 -16.31 8.11 -5.19
C ILE A 33 -17.75 8.09 -5.68
N ASP A 34 -18.65 8.76 -4.96
CA ASP A 34 -20.05 8.87 -5.40
C ASP A 34 -20.17 9.60 -6.75
N LYS A 35 -21.16 9.24 -7.57
CA LYS A 35 -21.32 9.79 -8.93
C LYS A 35 -21.55 11.30 -8.96
N GLU A 36 -22.20 11.83 -7.91
CA GLU A 36 -22.53 13.25 -7.74
C GLU A 36 -21.66 13.90 -6.66
N ALA A 37 -20.50 13.31 -6.37
CA ALA A 37 -19.61 13.78 -5.31
C ALA A 37 -19.21 15.24 -5.51
N LYS A 38 -19.39 16.04 -4.46
CA LYS A 38 -18.82 17.39 -4.37
C LYS A 38 -17.47 17.34 -3.68
N ARG A 39 -17.39 16.60 -2.58
CA ARG A 39 -16.15 16.48 -1.81
C ARG A 39 -16.11 15.26 -0.90
N PHE A 40 -14.90 14.80 -0.63
CA PHE A 40 -14.62 13.99 0.56
C PHE A 40 -13.35 14.49 1.22
N GLU A 41 -13.14 14.08 2.46
CA GLU A 41 -12.01 14.52 3.26
C GLU A 41 -11.42 13.40 4.09
N ILE A 42 -10.11 13.49 4.29
CA ILE A 42 -9.31 12.67 5.17
C ILE A 42 -8.62 13.60 6.17
N ASN A 43 -8.83 13.34 7.45
CA ASN A 43 -8.34 14.18 8.54
C ASN A 43 -7.50 13.37 9.53
N LEU A 44 -6.36 13.93 9.91
CA LEU A 44 -5.52 13.50 11.03
C LEU A 44 -5.70 14.53 12.15
N LEU A 45 -6.34 14.13 13.25
CA LEU A 45 -6.82 15.03 14.30
C LEU A 45 -6.20 14.70 15.67
N SER A 46 -6.17 15.70 16.54
CA SER A 46 -5.75 15.61 17.94
C SER A 46 -6.83 16.19 18.86
N GLY A 47 -7.03 15.58 20.02
CA GLY A 47 -7.96 16.00 21.08
C GLY A 47 -9.42 15.61 20.84
N SER A 48 -9.87 15.53 19.59
CA SER A 48 -11.23 15.14 19.21
C SER A 48 -11.27 14.51 17.81
N ALA A 49 -12.25 13.64 17.57
CA ALA A 49 -12.57 13.07 16.26
C ALA A 49 -13.43 14.00 15.37
N GLU A 50 -13.85 15.15 15.91
CA GLU A 50 -14.61 16.18 15.20
C GLU A 50 -13.75 17.42 14.98
N ILE A 51 -13.86 18.03 13.81
CA ILE A 51 -13.27 19.36 13.56
C ILE A 51 -14.10 20.42 14.26
N GLY A 52 -13.50 21.15 15.18
CA GLY A 52 -14.13 22.24 15.91
C GLY A 52 -13.14 23.05 16.75
N PRO A 53 -13.63 24.01 17.56
CA PRO A 53 -12.78 24.92 18.33
C PRO A 53 -11.79 24.23 19.28
N ASN A 54 -12.15 23.03 19.76
CA ASN A 54 -11.37 22.26 20.74
C ASN A 54 -10.54 21.13 20.11
N SER A 55 -10.54 21.01 18.78
CA SER A 55 -9.73 20.02 18.05
C SER A 55 -8.57 20.70 17.35
N GLN A 56 -7.42 20.03 17.27
CA GLN A 56 -6.35 20.43 16.36
C GLN A 56 -6.39 19.51 15.14
N VAL A 57 -6.33 20.11 13.95
CA VAL A 57 -6.24 19.38 12.69
C VAL A 57 -4.77 19.37 12.28
N ILE A 58 -4.11 18.23 12.45
CA ILE A 58 -2.69 18.06 12.11
C ILE A 58 -2.53 18.09 10.59
N LEU A 59 -3.37 17.33 9.89
CA LEU A 59 -3.48 17.35 8.44
C LEU A 59 -4.94 17.18 8.03
N HIS A 60 -5.42 18.07 7.19
CA HIS A 60 -6.67 17.95 6.45
C HIS A 60 -6.35 17.79 4.97
N VAL A 61 -6.94 16.77 4.34
CA VAL A 61 -6.87 16.55 2.90
C VAL A 61 -8.31 16.53 2.37
N SER A 62 -8.72 17.58 1.69
CA SER A 62 -10.06 17.70 1.09
C SER A 62 -9.97 17.57 -0.42
N VAL A 63 -10.57 16.50 -0.95
CA VAL A 63 -10.70 16.26 -2.39
C VAL A 63 -11.99 16.93 -2.85
N ARG A 64 -11.87 18.00 -3.65
CA ARG A 64 -12.98 18.85 -4.10
C ARG A 64 -13.20 18.69 -5.60
N PHE A 65 -14.33 18.11 -5.99
CA PHE A 65 -14.69 17.88 -7.39
C PHE A 65 -15.31 19.12 -8.02
N ASP A 66 -16.05 19.92 -7.23
CA ASP A 66 -16.59 21.23 -7.60
C ASP A 66 -15.50 22.25 -7.97
N GLU A 67 -14.34 22.17 -7.32
CA GLU A 67 -13.18 23.03 -7.61
C GLU A 67 -12.12 22.36 -8.52
N GLY A 68 -12.19 21.03 -8.70
CA GLY A 68 -11.15 20.25 -9.39
C GLY A 68 -9.79 20.27 -8.67
N LYS A 69 -9.79 20.39 -7.33
CA LYS A 69 -8.58 20.52 -6.51
C LYS A 69 -8.57 19.56 -5.32
N ILE A 70 -7.38 19.18 -4.90
CA ILE A 70 -7.16 18.66 -3.55
C ILE A 70 -6.55 19.79 -2.73
N VAL A 71 -7.15 20.07 -1.57
CA VAL A 71 -6.76 21.13 -0.65
C VAL A 71 -6.19 20.51 0.61
N LEU A 72 -4.99 20.92 0.98
CA LEU A 72 -4.30 20.50 2.19
C LEU A 72 -4.18 21.66 3.17
N ASN A 73 -4.46 21.42 4.45
CA ASN A 73 -4.31 22.44 5.47
C ASN A 73 -4.13 21.84 6.88
N SER A 74 -3.89 22.71 7.84
CA SER A 74 -3.92 22.40 9.28
C SER A 74 -4.73 23.48 10.00
N MET A 75 -5.29 23.15 11.16
CA MET A 75 -6.10 24.05 11.97
C MET A 75 -5.64 23.98 13.42
N GLU A 76 -5.58 25.13 14.09
CA GLU A 76 -5.38 25.23 15.53
C GLU A 76 -6.34 26.27 16.11
N HIS A 77 -6.88 26.00 17.30
CA HIS A 77 -7.84 26.88 18.00
C HIS A 77 -9.01 27.34 17.09
N GLY A 78 -9.56 26.42 16.29
CA GLY A 78 -10.66 26.71 15.36
C GLY A 78 -10.29 27.55 14.14
N THR A 79 -9.02 27.93 13.96
CA THR A 79 -8.55 28.78 12.86
C THR A 79 -7.74 27.97 11.85
N TRP A 80 -8.18 27.98 10.60
CA TRP A 80 -7.44 27.34 9.50
C TRP A 80 -6.19 28.14 9.14
N GLY A 81 -5.10 27.43 8.87
CA GLY A 81 -3.89 28.02 8.31
C GLY A 81 -4.02 28.33 6.82
N LYS A 82 -2.87 28.60 6.18
CA LYS A 82 -2.80 28.82 4.73
C LYS A 82 -3.02 27.51 3.97
N GLU A 83 -3.97 27.49 3.03
CA GLU A 83 -4.21 26.33 2.17
C GLU A 83 -3.05 26.06 1.21
N GLU A 84 -2.79 24.78 0.97
CA GLU A 84 -1.96 24.29 -0.15
C GLU A 84 -2.85 23.51 -1.11
N ARG A 85 -2.69 23.73 -2.42
CA ARG A 85 -3.62 23.22 -3.43
C ARG A 85 -2.88 22.44 -4.51
N VAL A 86 -3.46 21.33 -4.96
CA VAL A 86 -3.01 20.55 -6.13
C VAL A 86 -4.19 20.19 -7.02
N SER A 87 -3.91 19.78 -8.26
CA SER A 87 -4.96 19.27 -9.15
C SER A 87 -5.57 18.00 -8.57
N ASN A 88 -6.89 17.85 -8.65
CA ASN A 88 -7.57 16.60 -8.31
C ASN A 88 -7.44 15.60 -9.48
N PRO A 89 -6.76 14.45 -9.32
CA PRO A 89 -6.66 13.45 -10.38
C PRO A 89 -7.85 12.47 -10.41
N PHE A 90 -8.70 12.47 -9.39
CA PHE A 90 -9.82 11.55 -9.26
C PHE A 90 -11.05 12.01 -10.07
N LYS A 91 -11.96 11.07 -10.32
CA LYS A 91 -13.22 11.31 -11.04
C LYS A 91 -14.39 10.76 -10.24
N ALA A 92 -15.49 11.50 -10.21
CA ALA A 92 -16.73 11.05 -9.58
C ALA A 92 -17.23 9.74 -10.23
N GLY A 93 -17.75 8.84 -9.40
CA GLY A 93 -18.19 7.51 -9.84
C GLY A 93 -17.08 6.50 -10.12
N GLN A 94 -15.80 6.84 -9.91
CA GLN A 94 -14.66 5.94 -10.11
C GLN A 94 -14.03 5.51 -8.79
N ASP A 95 -13.20 4.47 -8.87
CA ASP A 95 -12.33 4.07 -7.77
C ASP A 95 -11.28 5.14 -7.47
N PHE A 96 -10.90 5.24 -6.20
CA PHE A 96 -9.82 6.08 -5.74
C PHE A 96 -8.89 5.31 -4.81
N ASP A 97 -7.61 5.67 -4.85
CA ASP A 97 -6.59 5.30 -3.87
C ASP A 97 -5.87 6.58 -3.43
N LEU A 98 -5.94 6.90 -2.14
CA LEU A 98 -5.23 8.02 -1.54
C LEU A 98 -4.33 7.50 -0.42
N ARG A 99 -3.04 7.85 -0.48
CA ARG A 99 -2.04 7.43 0.50
C ARG A 99 -1.39 8.63 1.15
N ILE A 100 -1.18 8.54 2.46
CA ILE A 100 -0.49 9.54 3.27
C ILE A 100 0.64 8.81 4.00
N ARG A 101 1.88 9.05 3.60
CA ARG A 101 3.06 8.48 4.23
C ARG A 101 3.74 9.50 5.12
N ALA A 102 4.02 9.11 6.35
CA ALA A 102 4.74 9.94 7.30
C ALA A 102 6.25 9.82 7.07
N HIS A 103 6.96 10.94 7.10
CA HIS A 103 8.42 11.01 7.13
C HIS A 103 8.86 11.77 8.39
N ASP A 104 10.15 12.06 8.54
CA ASP A 104 10.65 12.77 9.72
C ASP A 104 10.19 14.25 9.76
N ASP A 105 9.96 14.86 8.59
CA ASP A 105 9.70 16.30 8.46
C ASP A 105 8.43 16.67 7.67
N LYS A 106 7.74 15.68 7.09
CA LYS A 106 6.61 15.90 6.17
C LYS A 106 5.69 14.69 6.01
N PHE A 107 4.51 14.93 5.47
CA PHE A 107 3.70 13.91 4.82
C PHE A 107 3.98 13.89 3.32
N GLU A 108 4.11 12.69 2.75
CA GLU A 108 4.03 12.47 1.31
C GLU A 108 2.60 12.01 0.97
N ILE A 109 1.92 12.75 0.10
CA ILE A 109 0.56 12.43 -0.35
C ILE A 109 0.62 11.90 -1.78
N SER A 110 0.06 10.71 -1.97
CA SER A 110 -0.09 10.05 -3.26
C SER A 110 -1.56 9.84 -3.61
N ALA A 111 -1.87 9.93 -4.90
CA ALA A 111 -3.17 9.64 -5.46
C ALA A 111 -3.02 8.67 -6.64
N ASN A 112 -3.74 7.55 -6.61
CA ASN A 112 -3.62 6.46 -7.56
C ASN A 112 -2.15 6.07 -7.76
N HIS A 113 -1.48 5.74 -6.65
CA HIS A 113 -0.08 5.33 -6.56
C HIS A 113 0.98 6.37 -6.94
N LYS A 114 0.60 7.53 -7.46
CA LYS A 114 1.51 8.60 -7.86
C LYS A 114 1.58 9.69 -6.80
N GLU A 115 2.78 10.09 -6.43
CA GLU A 115 2.99 11.26 -5.56
C GLU A 115 2.40 12.52 -6.20
N ILE A 116 1.63 13.28 -5.43
CA ILE A 116 1.01 14.53 -5.85
C ILE A 116 1.46 15.74 -5.02
N ARG A 117 1.91 15.53 -3.78
CA ARG A 117 2.31 16.61 -2.88
C ARG A 117 3.12 16.10 -1.70
N GLU A 118 4.19 16.81 -1.35
CA GLU A 118 4.76 16.79 -0.01
C GLU A 118 4.17 17.93 0.84
N TYR A 119 3.78 17.63 2.07
CA TYR A 119 3.22 18.58 3.03
C TYR A 119 4.08 18.63 4.29
N LYS A 120 4.85 19.71 4.47
CA LYS A 120 5.71 19.89 5.64
C LYS A 120 4.87 19.94 6.91
N TYR A 121 5.36 19.31 7.98
CA TYR A 121 4.69 19.34 9.26
C TYR A 121 4.53 20.77 9.78
N ARG A 122 3.29 21.16 10.06
CA ARG A 122 2.97 22.39 10.79
C ARG A 122 2.79 22.13 12.28
N PHE A 123 2.42 20.89 12.61
CA PHE A 123 2.26 20.39 13.96
C PHE A 123 2.97 19.03 14.11
N PRO A 124 3.33 18.62 15.34
CA PRO A 124 4.04 17.36 15.56
C PRO A 124 3.26 16.15 15.05
N LEU A 125 3.95 15.26 14.31
CA LEU A 125 3.39 13.97 13.86
C LEU A 125 2.78 13.16 15.01
N ASN A 126 3.45 13.18 16.16
CA ASN A 126 3.07 12.39 17.34
C ASN A 126 1.86 12.93 18.11
N ALA A 127 1.28 14.06 17.69
CA ALA A 127 0.05 14.61 18.24
C ALA A 127 -1.21 13.95 17.65
N ILE A 128 -1.09 13.19 16.56
CA ILE A 128 -2.24 12.57 15.92
C ILE A 128 -2.83 11.48 16.82
N GLU A 129 -4.11 11.60 17.12
CA GLU A 129 -4.88 10.66 17.93
C GLU A 129 -6.01 10.01 17.14
N TYR A 130 -6.55 10.70 16.13
CA TYR A 130 -7.69 10.25 15.34
C TYR A 130 -7.39 10.35 13.85
N PHE A 131 -7.88 9.36 13.11
CA PHE A 131 -7.98 9.38 11.66
C PHE A 131 -9.46 9.30 11.28
N VAL A 132 -9.89 10.23 10.41
CA VAL A 132 -11.31 10.40 10.08
C VAL A 132 -11.49 10.58 8.58
N VAL A 133 -12.44 9.84 7.99
CA VAL A 133 -12.86 10.00 6.59
C VAL A 133 -14.33 10.40 6.54
N ARG A 134 -14.65 11.44 5.76
CA ARG A 134 -16.02 11.96 5.59
C ARG A 134 -16.30 12.35 4.15
N GLY A 135 -17.58 12.53 3.84
CA GLY A 135 -18.06 13.05 2.56
C GLY A 135 -18.45 11.97 1.57
N ASP A 136 -18.42 12.32 0.30
CA ASP A 136 -19.13 11.64 -0.79
C ASP A 136 -18.35 10.43 -1.35
N VAL A 137 -18.07 9.44 -0.49
CA VAL A 137 -17.32 8.22 -0.83
C VAL A 137 -17.91 6.99 -0.13
N LYS A 138 -17.70 5.82 -0.75
CA LYS A 138 -17.88 4.51 -0.13
C LYS A 138 -16.52 3.85 0.02
N LEU A 139 -16.16 3.47 1.23
CA LEU A 139 -14.85 2.89 1.51
C LEU A 139 -14.86 1.38 1.25
N LYS A 140 -13.85 0.94 0.49
CA LYS A 140 -13.53 -0.48 0.30
C LYS A 140 -12.52 -0.96 1.34
N GLY A 141 -11.62 -0.08 1.78
CA GLY A 141 -10.63 -0.40 2.80
C GLY A 141 -9.91 0.83 3.34
N VAL A 142 -9.46 0.68 4.57
CA VAL A 142 -8.59 1.62 5.28
C VAL A 142 -7.51 0.80 5.96
N HIS A 143 -6.26 1.06 5.62
CA HIS A 143 -5.11 0.34 6.15
C HIS A 143 -4.07 1.34 6.64
N TRP A 144 -3.41 1.06 7.75
CA TRP A 144 -2.24 1.81 8.17
C TRP A 144 -1.17 0.86 8.69
N GLY A 145 0.08 1.13 8.36
CA GLY A 145 1.18 0.26 8.74
C GLY A 145 2.43 0.61 7.97
N GLY A 146 3.28 -0.40 7.77
CA GLY A 146 4.58 -0.19 7.14
C GLY A 146 5.61 0.44 8.08
N ARG A 147 6.77 0.71 7.52
CA ARG A 147 7.93 1.34 8.17
C ARG A 147 8.98 1.63 7.10
N TYR A 148 10.11 2.21 7.49
CA TYR A 148 11.29 2.14 6.65
C TYR A 148 11.88 0.74 6.69
N TYR A 149 11.98 0.12 5.51
CA TYR A 149 12.65 -1.16 5.32
C TYR A 149 14.00 -0.91 4.66
N THR A 150 15.07 -1.49 5.22
CA THR A 150 16.37 -1.51 4.57
C THR A 150 16.44 -2.74 3.66
N LEU A 151 16.79 -2.56 2.39
CA LEU A 151 17.00 -3.67 1.47
C LEU A 151 18.49 -4.07 1.40
N PRO A 152 18.82 -5.37 1.27
CA PRO A 152 17.89 -6.51 1.20
C PRO A 152 17.16 -6.74 2.53
N PHE A 153 15.87 -7.08 2.45
CA PHE A 153 15.03 -7.38 3.60
C PHE A 153 14.67 -8.87 3.60
N GLU A 154 14.77 -9.50 4.76
CA GLU A 154 14.47 -10.92 4.93
C GLU A 154 13.61 -11.14 6.18
N THR A 155 12.65 -12.05 6.10
CA THR A 155 11.81 -12.47 7.23
C THR A 155 11.31 -13.90 7.05
N GLN A 156 10.98 -14.56 8.16
CA GLN A 156 10.23 -15.81 8.16
C GLN A 156 8.73 -15.53 8.16
N PHE A 157 7.93 -16.48 7.69
CA PHE A 157 6.47 -16.42 7.84
C PHE A 157 6.06 -16.74 9.28
N ASN A 158 5.03 -16.05 9.79
CA ASN A 158 4.65 -16.10 11.21
C ASN A 158 4.27 -17.50 11.70
N ASP A 159 3.61 -18.30 10.86
CA ASP A 159 3.22 -19.69 11.18
C ASP A 159 4.32 -20.71 10.85
N GLY A 160 5.56 -20.22 10.70
CA GLY A 160 6.72 -20.98 10.26
C GLY A 160 6.78 -21.20 8.75
N HIS A 161 5.65 -21.08 8.04
CA HIS A 161 5.54 -21.26 6.59
C HIS A 161 4.38 -20.44 6.00
N LEU A 162 4.38 -20.27 4.67
CA LEU A 162 3.23 -19.73 3.93
C LEU A 162 2.28 -20.87 3.55
N ALA A 163 1.20 -21.03 4.30
CA ALA A 163 0.20 -22.07 4.10
C ALA A 163 -0.68 -21.82 2.86
N SER A 164 -1.38 -22.88 2.40
CA SER A 164 -2.37 -22.75 1.33
C SER A 164 -3.51 -21.81 1.76
N GLY A 165 -3.91 -20.92 0.87
CA GLY A 165 -4.91 -19.87 1.10
C GLY A 165 -4.34 -18.55 1.63
N GLN A 166 -3.12 -18.57 2.18
CA GLN A 166 -2.51 -17.35 2.71
C GLN A 166 -1.98 -16.42 1.62
N ARG A 167 -1.97 -15.13 1.93
CA ARG A 167 -1.53 -14.03 1.07
C ARG A 167 -0.32 -13.32 1.65
N VAL A 168 0.60 -12.93 0.77
CA VAL A 168 1.68 -12.00 1.04
C VAL A 168 1.42 -10.72 0.25
N TYR A 169 1.26 -9.60 0.94
CA TYR A 169 1.11 -8.28 0.36
C TYR A 169 2.44 -7.54 0.42
N VAL A 170 2.94 -7.07 -0.72
CA VAL A 170 4.16 -6.29 -0.85
C VAL A 170 3.81 -4.94 -1.44
N TYR A 171 4.03 -3.89 -0.67
CA TYR A 171 3.82 -2.50 -1.09
C TYR A 171 5.16 -1.86 -1.36
N GLY A 172 5.36 -1.30 -2.55
CA GLY A 172 6.66 -0.73 -2.88
C GLY A 172 6.65 0.27 -4.01
N ILE A 173 7.76 0.99 -4.14
CA ILE A 173 8.02 1.98 -5.18
C ILE A 173 9.30 1.58 -5.92
N PRO A 174 9.24 1.18 -7.21
CA PRO A 174 10.43 0.84 -7.95
C PRO A 174 11.32 2.07 -8.16
N LYS A 175 12.61 1.95 -7.83
CA LYS A 175 13.59 3.04 -7.91
C LYS A 175 14.65 2.85 -9.01
N GLY A 176 14.74 1.67 -9.60
CA GLY A 176 15.76 1.37 -10.59
C GLY A 176 15.37 0.33 -11.63
N GLU A 177 16.33 -0.52 -12.01
CA GLU A 177 16.23 -1.36 -13.20
C GLU A 177 15.62 -2.73 -12.93
N ARG A 178 15.69 -3.20 -11.69
CA ARG A 178 15.09 -4.47 -11.25
C ARG A 178 14.96 -4.55 -9.74
N PHE A 179 13.99 -5.32 -9.29
CA PHE A 179 13.89 -5.78 -7.91
C PHE A 179 13.42 -7.23 -7.89
N ASN A 180 13.52 -7.91 -6.75
CA ASN A 180 13.00 -9.26 -6.61
C ASN A 180 12.29 -9.48 -5.28
N VAL A 181 11.35 -10.42 -5.31
CA VAL A 181 10.67 -11.01 -4.17
C VAL A 181 10.85 -12.52 -4.27
N ASP A 182 11.49 -13.12 -3.29
CA ASP A 182 11.83 -14.54 -3.25
C ASP A 182 11.12 -15.22 -2.10
N PHE A 183 10.49 -16.38 -2.34
CA PHE A 183 10.05 -17.28 -1.27
C PHE A 183 11.08 -18.40 -1.13
N VAL A 184 11.62 -18.55 0.08
CA VAL A 184 12.77 -19.40 0.37
C VAL A 184 12.38 -20.62 1.20
N ALA A 185 13.01 -21.76 0.92
CA ALA A 185 12.90 -22.98 1.70
C ALA A 185 13.89 -23.02 2.86
N ARG A 186 13.74 -24.03 3.74
CA ARG A 186 14.57 -24.21 4.94
C ARG A 186 16.05 -24.43 4.62
N ASN A 187 16.33 -25.08 3.49
CA ASN A 187 17.68 -25.34 3.00
C ASN A 187 18.29 -24.15 2.23
N GLY A 188 17.55 -23.04 2.09
CA GLY A 188 17.99 -21.86 1.35
C GLY A 188 17.63 -21.84 -0.14
N ASP A 189 17.00 -22.89 -0.67
CA ASP A 189 16.51 -22.89 -2.05
C ASP A 189 15.48 -21.77 -2.27
N ILE A 190 15.49 -21.15 -3.45
CA ILE A 190 14.49 -20.17 -3.85
C ILE A 190 13.39 -20.92 -4.59
N LEU A 191 12.28 -21.18 -3.91
CA LEU A 191 11.16 -21.95 -4.47
C LEU A 191 10.25 -21.11 -5.37
N PHE A 192 10.29 -19.79 -5.22
CA PHE A 192 9.63 -18.84 -6.09
C PHE A 192 10.44 -17.55 -6.11
N HIS A 193 10.99 -17.22 -7.27
CA HIS A 193 11.67 -15.96 -7.55
C HIS A 193 10.76 -15.11 -8.42
N PHE A 194 10.40 -13.91 -7.98
CA PHE A 194 9.64 -12.93 -8.76
C PHE A 194 10.53 -11.72 -9.04
N ASN A 195 10.85 -11.46 -10.31
CA ASN A 195 11.83 -10.46 -10.68
C ASN A 195 11.40 -9.57 -11.86
N PRO A 196 10.77 -8.42 -11.58
CA PRO A 196 10.55 -7.39 -12.58
C PRO A 196 11.86 -6.79 -13.08
N ARG A 197 12.04 -6.76 -14.40
CA ARG A 197 13.20 -6.19 -15.10
C ARG A 197 12.73 -5.11 -16.08
N PHE A 198 13.03 -3.86 -15.77
CA PHE A 198 12.53 -2.69 -16.49
C PHE A 198 13.06 -2.58 -17.92
N LYS A 199 14.35 -2.88 -18.15
CA LYS A 199 14.95 -2.85 -19.50
C LYS A 199 14.29 -3.83 -20.45
N GLU A 200 13.99 -5.02 -19.94
CA GLU A 200 13.37 -6.10 -20.72
C GLU A 200 11.85 -5.90 -20.84
N LYS A 201 11.24 -5.08 -19.96
CA LYS A 201 9.79 -5.00 -19.75
C LYS A 201 9.19 -6.39 -19.53
N LYS A 202 9.84 -7.16 -18.66
CA LYS A 202 9.48 -8.53 -18.33
C LYS A 202 9.51 -8.75 -16.83
N VAL A 203 8.59 -9.58 -16.37
CA VAL A 203 8.63 -10.15 -15.03
C VAL A 203 9.10 -11.58 -15.19
N VAL A 204 10.32 -11.84 -14.75
CA VAL A 204 10.87 -13.19 -14.74
C VAL A 204 10.38 -13.90 -13.48
N ARG A 205 9.83 -15.09 -13.63
CA ARG A 205 9.62 -16.02 -12.51
C ARG A 205 10.41 -17.30 -12.71
N ASN A 206 10.99 -17.80 -11.63
CA ASN A 206 11.77 -19.02 -11.66
C ASN A 206 11.88 -19.66 -10.27
N ALA A 207 12.58 -20.78 -10.15
CA ALA A 207 13.05 -21.35 -8.90
C ALA A 207 14.53 -21.70 -9.04
N GLU A 208 15.28 -21.53 -7.96
CA GLU A 208 16.67 -21.96 -7.83
C GLU A 208 16.71 -23.11 -6.81
N ILE A 209 17.01 -24.32 -7.29
CA ILE A 209 17.00 -25.55 -6.47
C ILE A 209 18.40 -26.15 -6.51
N ALA A 210 18.99 -26.38 -5.34
CA ALA A 210 20.37 -26.85 -5.20
C ALA A 210 21.37 -25.98 -5.99
N GLY A 211 21.17 -24.66 -5.98
CA GLY A 211 22.02 -23.67 -6.67
C GLY A 211 21.86 -23.61 -8.19
N ASN A 212 20.84 -24.26 -8.76
CA ASN A 212 20.58 -24.26 -10.19
C ASN A 212 19.23 -23.62 -10.51
N TRP A 213 19.26 -22.59 -11.36
CA TRP A 213 18.05 -21.98 -11.89
C TRP A 213 17.34 -22.92 -12.86
N GLY A 214 16.02 -23.07 -12.69
CA GLY A 214 15.18 -23.79 -13.63
C GLY A 214 14.85 -22.99 -14.89
N THR A 215 13.83 -23.42 -15.62
CA THR A 215 13.29 -22.70 -16.78
C THR A 215 12.61 -21.40 -16.35
N GLU A 216 12.99 -20.28 -16.93
CA GLU A 216 12.33 -18.99 -16.66
C GLU A 216 10.93 -18.94 -17.30
N GLU A 217 9.98 -18.37 -16.56
CA GLU A 217 8.67 -17.95 -17.07
C GLU A 217 8.67 -16.42 -17.21
N ARG A 218 8.22 -15.89 -18.36
CA ARG A 218 8.42 -14.48 -18.76
C ARG A 218 7.21 -13.83 -19.42
N GLU A 219 6.18 -14.61 -19.69
CA GLU A 219 4.93 -14.19 -20.29
C GLU A 219 4.10 -13.33 -19.34
N GLY A 220 3.17 -12.56 -19.90
CA GLY A 220 2.32 -11.62 -19.16
C GLY A 220 2.71 -10.15 -19.32
N PRO A 221 1.93 -9.25 -18.71
CA PRO A 221 2.14 -7.80 -18.77
C PRO A 221 3.34 -7.36 -17.93
N PHE A 222 3.83 -6.14 -18.20
CA PHE A 222 4.78 -5.43 -17.34
C PHE A 222 4.12 -4.16 -16.79
N PRO A 223 3.44 -4.25 -15.63
CA PRO A 223 2.63 -3.13 -15.11
C PRO A 223 3.45 -2.08 -14.34
N PHE A 224 4.71 -2.37 -14.00
CA PHE A 224 5.53 -1.52 -13.14
C PHE A 224 6.03 -0.26 -13.85
N LYS A 225 6.02 0.86 -13.12
CA LYS A 225 6.61 2.13 -13.53
C LYS A 225 7.54 2.63 -12.42
N LYS A 226 8.68 3.20 -12.81
CA LYS A 226 9.60 3.83 -11.85
C LYS A 226 8.87 4.97 -11.12
N ASP A 227 9.11 5.08 -9.82
CA ASP A 227 8.56 6.11 -8.94
C ASP A 227 7.02 6.16 -8.86
N ILE A 228 6.35 5.10 -9.31
CA ILE A 228 4.92 4.87 -9.07
C ILE A 228 4.81 3.68 -8.14
N SER A 229 4.14 3.86 -7.01
CA SER A 229 3.94 2.75 -6.08
C SER A 229 3.10 1.62 -6.70
N PHE A 230 3.14 0.44 -6.10
CA PHE A 230 2.29 -0.69 -6.49
C PHE A 230 1.84 -1.46 -5.25
N ASP A 231 0.79 -2.25 -5.43
CA ASP A 231 0.37 -3.29 -4.50
C ASP A 231 0.52 -4.65 -5.17
N LEU A 232 1.47 -5.46 -4.67
CA LEU A 232 1.65 -6.83 -5.12
C LEU A 232 1.05 -7.79 -4.12
N VAL A 233 0.29 -8.77 -4.61
CA VAL A 233 -0.25 -9.85 -3.79
C VAL A 233 0.17 -11.20 -4.36
N PHE A 234 0.77 -12.02 -3.52
CA PHE A 234 1.06 -13.42 -3.80
C PHE A 234 0.14 -14.28 -2.95
N LEU A 235 -0.74 -15.04 -3.58
CA LEU A 235 -1.66 -15.98 -2.91
C LEU A 235 -1.19 -17.42 -3.16
N ASN A 236 -0.94 -18.17 -2.10
CA ASN A 236 -0.55 -19.57 -2.20
C ASN A 236 -1.76 -20.47 -2.40
N GLU A 237 -2.08 -20.84 -3.64
CA GLU A 237 -3.15 -21.81 -3.94
C GLU A 237 -2.57 -23.23 -4.07
N PRO A 238 -3.38 -24.31 -3.97
CA PRO A 238 -2.86 -25.69 -3.95
C PRO A 238 -1.95 -26.12 -5.12
N TYR A 239 -2.03 -25.43 -6.27
CA TYR A 239 -1.31 -25.80 -7.49
C TYR A 239 -0.33 -24.72 -7.98
N SER A 240 -0.46 -23.48 -7.53
CA SER A 240 0.40 -22.38 -7.97
C SER A 240 0.31 -21.16 -7.06
N ILE A 241 1.36 -20.35 -7.03
CA ILE A 241 1.28 -18.99 -6.52
C ILE A 241 0.46 -18.15 -7.52
N GLN A 242 -0.63 -17.54 -7.07
CA GLN A 242 -1.38 -16.54 -7.83
C GLN A 242 -0.76 -15.17 -7.60
N ILE A 243 -0.58 -14.40 -8.67
CA ILE A 243 0.09 -13.10 -8.61
C ILE A 243 -0.89 -12.02 -9.05
N PHE A 244 -1.08 -11.01 -8.20
CA PHE A 244 -1.91 -9.84 -8.47
C PHE A 244 -1.08 -8.56 -8.36
N HIS A 245 -1.37 -7.61 -9.24
CA HIS A 245 -0.81 -6.26 -9.23
C HIS A 245 -1.96 -5.27 -9.23
N ASP A 246 -2.01 -4.38 -8.23
CA ASP A 246 -3.08 -3.39 -8.02
C ASP A 246 -4.49 -4.01 -8.09
N GLY A 247 -4.63 -5.22 -7.53
CA GLY A 247 -5.89 -5.96 -7.49
C GLY A 247 -6.23 -6.77 -8.75
N GLU A 248 -5.49 -6.63 -9.84
CA GLU A 248 -5.69 -7.42 -11.07
C GLU A 248 -4.74 -8.62 -11.13
N ARG A 249 -5.25 -9.79 -11.49
CA ARG A 249 -4.43 -11.01 -11.63
C ARG A 249 -3.54 -10.86 -12.86
N MET A 250 -2.23 -10.89 -12.65
CA MET A 250 -1.24 -10.72 -13.73
C MET A 250 -0.59 -12.03 -14.18
N GLY A 251 -0.68 -13.09 -13.37
CA GLY A 251 -0.11 -14.39 -13.72
C GLY A 251 -0.16 -15.39 -12.58
N THR A 252 0.48 -16.53 -12.83
CA THR A 252 0.66 -17.62 -11.88
C THR A 252 2.05 -18.20 -11.98
N PHE A 253 2.48 -18.91 -10.95
CA PHE A 253 3.68 -19.73 -10.98
C PHE A 253 3.36 -21.10 -10.41
N ALA A 254 3.40 -22.14 -11.26
CA ALA A 254 3.19 -23.51 -10.81
C ALA A 254 4.29 -23.91 -9.83
N HIS A 255 3.92 -24.58 -8.74
CA HIS A 255 4.88 -24.95 -7.72
C HIS A 255 5.96 -25.88 -8.28
N ARG A 256 7.22 -25.59 -7.94
CA ARG A 256 8.38 -26.44 -8.26
C ARG A 256 8.91 -27.19 -7.05
N THR A 257 8.11 -27.24 -5.99
CA THR A 257 8.36 -28.01 -4.77
C THR A 257 7.31 -29.09 -4.58
N LYS A 258 7.64 -30.13 -3.80
CA LYS A 258 6.75 -31.27 -3.58
C LYS A 258 5.65 -30.99 -2.56
N ASP A 259 5.89 -30.11 -1.60
CA ASP A 259 4.93 -29.75 -0.57
C ASP A 259 4.75 -28.22 -0.46
N PRO A 260 4.08 -27.59 -1.46
CA PRO A 260 3.88 -26.14 -1.49
C PRO A 260 3.02 -25.60 -0.35
N ARG A 261 2.42 -26.48 0.46
CA ARG A 261 1.69 -26.10 1.66
C ARG A 261 2.59 -25.88 2.86
N ASN A 262 3.81 -26.41 2.85
CA ASN A 262 4.72 -26.37 4.00
C ASN A 262 6.15 -25.91 3.64
N ASP A 263 6.55 -25.87 2.37
CA ASP A 263 7.97 -25.67 2.01
C ASP A 263 8.41 -24.19 1.96
N TYR A 264 7.48 -23.24 1.79
CA TYR A 264 7.79 -21.81 1.77
C TYR A 264 8.01 -21.29 3.20
N MET A 265 9.26 -21.13 3.63
CA MET A 265 9.63 -20.78 5.02
C MET A 265 9.82 -19.30 5.27
N GLY A 266 10.25 -18.57 4.24
CA GLY A 266 10.54 -17.15 4.40
C GLY A 266 10.44 -16.39 3.11
N LEU A 267 10.66 -15.09 3.26
CA LEU A 267 10.58 -14.08 2.24
C LEU A 267 11.89 -13.30 2.20
N ARG A 268 12.43 -13.07 1.01
CA ARG A 268 13.52 -12.13 0.77
C ARG A 268 13.11 -11.11 -0.29
N ILE A 269 13.40 -9.84 -0.05
CA ILE A 269 13.14 -8.74 -0.99
C ILE A 269 14.45 -7.98 -1.20
N ALA A 270 14.82 -7.75 -2.45
CA ALA A 270 16.07 -7.07 -2.79
C ALA A 270 15.98 -6.31 -4.12
N GLY A 271 17.05 -5.58 -4.44
CA GLY A 271 17.19 -4.79 -5.66
C GLY A 271 16.68 -3.36 -5.50
N ASP A 272 16.40 -2.72 -6.64
CA ASP A 272 16.10 -1.29 -6.74
C ASP A 272 14.63 -0.99 -6.41
N LEU A 273 14.24 -1.27 -5.17
CA LEU A 273 12.90 -1.09 -4.64
C LEU A 273 12.95 -0.31 -3.33
N GLU A 274 12.06 0.67 -3.19
CA GLU A 274 11.69 1.17 -1.88
C GLU A 274 10.51 0.37 -1.36
N LEU A 275 10.75 -0.54 -0.39
CA LEU A 275 9.70 -1.31 0.26
C LEU A 275 9.02 -0.41 1.30
N THR A 276 7.71 -0.24 1.20
CA THR A 276 6.92 0.67 2.04
C THR A 276 5.99 -0.08 3.00
N GLY A 277 5.64 -1.32 2.68
CA GLY A 277 4.80 -2.17 3.51
C GLY A 277 4.94 -3.65 3.15
N LEU A 278 4.70 -4.49 4.15
CA LEU A 278 4.67 -5.93 4.02
C LEU A 278 3.61 -6.47 4.98
N GLU A 279 2.64 -7.22 4.47
CA GLU A 279 1.56 -7.80 5.28
C GLU A 279 1.33 -9.26 4.90
N PHE A 280 0.87 -10.04 5.88
CA PHE A 280 0.51 -11.44 5.72
C PHE A 280 -0.92 -11.63 6.19
N SER A 281 -1.75 -12.30 5.39
CA SER A 281 -3.13 -12.62 5.77
C SER A 281 -3.48 -14.07 5.43
N HIS A 282 -4.55 -14.56 6.06
CA HIS A 282 -5.29 -15.73 5.58
C HIS A 282 -6.26 -15.36 4.44
#